data_AF-A0A4Q5R840-F1
#
_entry.id   AF-A0A4Q5R840-F1
#
_cell.length_a   1.000
_cell.length_b   1.000
_cell.length_c   1.000
_cell.angle_alpha   90.00
_cell.angle_beta   90.00
_cell.angle_gamma   90.00
#
_symmetry.space_group_name_H-M   'P 1'
#
loop_
_entity.id
_entity.type
_entity.pdbx_description
1 polymer ?
#
loop_
_entity_poly.entity_id
_entity_poly.type
_entity_poly.pdbx_seq_one_letter_code
_entity_poly.pdbx_strand_id
1 'polypeptide(L)'
;VLTNLQGDIVSDLCAGLVGGLGFAPSANIGDHISIFEAVHGTAPDIAGKNIANPTALLLSGLAMLRHVGLTENAAVIENALLYTLENGVHTGDFGDKTKPAVNTTEFADAIIANFGKQPQVGAKPIIANMPGTPAPFKLVQNSMMVSKETEAEMIVGVDMFIESSEQPEVIAHKCQRHGGVKFNLINISNRGTQVWPTGSVYTNLVNQYNVRFESIDGSALNQQDVIGLYVSLSGNFKICSLELLNMWGDKKAYSLAQGQ
;
A
#
# COMPACT_ATOMS: atom_id res chain seq x y z
N VAL A 1 3.67 -12.88 2.39
CA VAL A 1 4.04 -11.48 2.10
C VAL A 1 3.17 -11.01 0.95
N LEU A 2 2.54 -9.85 1.09
CA LEU A 2 1.62 -9.26 0.11
C LEU A 2 2.05 -7.82 -0.19
N THR A 3 1.64 -7.28 -1.33
CA THR A 3 1.77 -5.85 -1.65
C THR A 3 0.87 -5.01 -0.74
N ASN A 4 1.18 -3.72 -0.60
CA ASN A 4 0.62 -2.82 0.41
C ASN A 4 -0.90 -2.96 0.62
N LEU A 5 -1.72 -2.69 -0.41
CA LEU A 5 -3.18 -2.76 -0.32
C LEU A 5 -3.71 -4.16 0.06
N GLN A 6 -3.13 -5.21 -0.52
CA GLN A 6 -3.54 -6.58 -0.22
C GLN A 6 -3.12 -6.99 1.20
N GLY A 7 -1.97 -6.49 1.66
CA GLY A 7 -1.49 -6.66 3.03
C GLY A 7 -2.48 -6.07 4.02
N ASP A 8 -2.86 -4.81 3.82
CA ASP A 8 -3.83 -4.07 4.64
C ASP A 8 -5.16 -4.81 4.78
N ILE A 9 -5.77 -5.20 3.66
CA ILE A 9 -7.06 -5.92 3.64
C ILE A 9 -6.95 -7.27 4.36
N VAL A 10 -5.90 -8.04 4.07
CA VAL A 10 -5.76 -9.40 4.63
C VAL A 10 -5.40 -9.36 6.10
N SER A 11 -4.59 -8.39 6.56
CA SER A 11 -4.27 -8.25 7.99
C SER A 11 -5.50 -7.94 8.83
N ASP A 12 -6.39 -7.07 8.35
CA ASP A 12 -7.64 -6.73 9.04
C ASP A 12 -8.60 -7.93 9.08
N LEU A 13 -8.72 -8.67 7.98
CA LEU A 13 -9.49 -9.90 7.93
C LEU A 13 -8.98 -10.92 8.97
N CYS A 14 -7.65 -11.09 9.07
CA CYS A 14 -7.04 -11.98 10.05
C CYS A 14 -7.25 -11.51 11.49
N ALA A 15 -7.19 -10.21 11.76
CA ALA A 15 -7.48 -9.65 13.08
C ALA A 15 -8.89 -10.02 13.55
N GLY A 16 -9.87 -9.97 12.64
CA GLY A 16 -11.25 -10.40 12.90
C GLY A 16 -11.41 -11.86 13.36
N LEU A 17 -10.47 -12.74 13.03
CA LEU A 17 -10.51 -14.16 13.41
C LEU A 17 -10.04 -14.44 14.85
N VAL A 18 -9.31 -13.51 15.46
CA VAL A 18 -8.59 -13.72 16.74
C VAL A 18 -9.04 -12.77 17.86
N GLY A 19 -10.17 -12.08 17.68
CA GLY A 19 -10.72 -11.15 18.68
C GLY A 19 -10.87 -9.71 18.19
N GLY A 20 -10.52 -9.44 16.94
CA GLY A 20 -10.68 -8.13 16.31
C GLY A 20 -9.46 -7.23 16.46
N LEU A 21 -9.60 -6.00 15.97
CA LEU A 21 -8.52 -5.02 15.86
C LEU A 21 -7.93 -4.60 17.22
N GLY A 22 -8.67 -4.76 18.32
CA GLY A 22 -8.17 -4.53 19.70
C GLY A 22 -7.03 -5.45 20.12
N PHE A 23 -6.77 -6.53 19.35
CA PHE A 23 -5.73 -7.53 19.61
C PHE A 23 -4.67 -7.61 18.51
N ALA A 24 -4.69 -6.70 17.53
CA ALA A 24 -3.78 -6.74 16.38
C ALA A 24 -2.61 -5.75 16.56
N PRO A 25 -1.44 -6.19 17.07
CA PRO A 25 -0.23 -5.37 17.07
C PRO A 25 0.41 -5.30 15.68
N SER A 26 1.21 -4.28 15.44
CA SER A 26 2.03 -4.15 14.23
C SER A 26 3.42 -3.55 14.52
N ALA A 27 4.31 -3.73 13.55
CA ALA A 27 5.62 -3.11 13.54
C ALA A 27 6.03 -2.78 12.10
N ASN A 28 6.42 -1.53 11.87
CA ASN A 28 7.05 -1.08 10.64
C ASN A 28 8.57 -1.12 10.84
N ILE A 29 9.23 -2.10 10.23
CA ILE A 29 10.67 -2.32 10.38
C ILE A 29 11.38 -1.87 9.11
N GLY A 30 12.27 -0.88 9.25
CA GLY A 30 13.22 -0.50 8.22
C GLY A 30 14.66 -0.71 8.70
N ASP A 31 15.62 -0.52 7.78
CA ASP A 31 17.04 -0.73 8.06
C ASP A 31 17.61 0.20 9.15
N HIS A 32 16.98 1.37 9.33
CA HIS A 32 17.47 2.44 10.22
C HIS A 32 16.45 2.89 11.27
N ILE A 33 15.16 2.63 11.04
CA ILE A 33 14.08 3.10 11.89
C ILE A 33 13.08 1.97 12.01
N SER A 34 12.60 1.74 13.23
CA SER A 34 11.50 0.84 13.52
C SER A 34 10.40 1.59 14.28
N ILE A 35 9.16 1.44 13.84
CA ILE A 35 7.97 2.06 14.43
C ILE A 35 7.04 0.94 14.89
N PHE A 36 6.54 1.01 16.12
CA PHE A 36 5.63 0.03 16.70
C PHE A 36 4.30 0.70 17.01
N GLU A 37 3.22 0.21 16.43
CA GLU A 37 1.89 0.80 16.54
C GLU A 37 0.81 -0.28 16.54
N ALA A 38 -0.41 0.07 16.92
CA ALA A 38 -1.54 -0.83 16.75
C ALA A 38 -2.00 -0.81 15.28
N VAL A 39 -2.63 -1.89 14.79
CA VAL A 39 -3.25 -1.88 13.45
C VAL A 39 -4.47 -0.97 13.40
N HIS A 40 -5.21 -0.86 14.50
CA HIS A 40 -6.43 -0.08 14.54
C HIS A 40 -6.19 1.43 14.35
N GLY A 41 -7.19 2.12 13.78
CA GLY A 41 -7.19 3.58 13.66
C GLY A 41 -7.50 4.31 14.97
N THR A 42 -7.91 5.57 14.85
CA THR A 42 -8.11 6.49 15.99
C THR A 42 -9.37 6.24 16.82
N ALA A 43 -10.34 5.48 16.29
CA ALA A 43 -11.64 5.20 16.93
C ALA A 43 -12.29 6.47 17.55
N PRO A 44 -12.64 7.48 16.72
CA PRO A 44 -13.04 8.80 17.20
C PRO A 44 -14.34 8.80 18.02
N ASP A 45 -15.20 7.80 17.82
CA ASP A 45 -16.44 7.60 18.55
C ASP A 45 -16.22 7.21 20.02
N ILE A 46 -15.06 6.66 20.39
CA ILE A 46 -14.71 6.30 21.77
C ILE A 46 -13.58 7.16 22.38
N ALA A 47 -13.03 8.09 21.60
CA ALA A 47 -11.99 8.99 22.05
C ALA A 47 -12.43 9.79 23.30
N GLY A 48 -11.56 9.83 24.32
CA GLY A 48 -11.83 10.52 25.59
C GLY A 48 -12.87 9.86 26.50
N LYS A 49 -13.43 8.70 26.13
CA LYS A 49 -14.46 8.01 26.93
C LYS A 49 -13.90 6.98 27.92
N ASN A 50 -12.60 6.74 27.92
CA ASN A 50 -11.93 5.75 28.77
C ASN A 50 -12.44 4.31 28.59
N ILE A 51 -12.86 3.92 27.38
CA ILE A 51 -13.42 2.57 27.10
C ILE A 51 -12.67 1.81 26.00
N ALA A 52 -11.56 2.35 25.51
CA ALA A 52 -10.75 1.70 24.50
C ALA A 52 -10.00 0.48 25.08
N ASN A 53 -9.85 -0.56 24.27
CA ASN A 53 -8.98 -1.69 24.56
C ASN A 53 -7.52 -1.32 24.24
N PRO A 54 -6.61 -1.23 25.22
CA PRO A 54 -5.22 -0.86 24.96
C PRO A 54 -4.35 -2.05 24.52
N THR A 55 -4.92 -3.26 24.36
CA THR A 55 -4.16 -4.50 24.17
C THR A 55 -3.29 -4.49 22.92
N ALA A 56 -3.82 -4.08 21.76
CA ALA A 56 -3.05 -4.01 20.52
C ALA A 56 -1.80 -3.11 20.67
N LEU A 57 -1.98 -1.91 21.22
CA LEU A 57 -0.87 -0.97 21.42
C LEU A 57 0.13 -1.50 22.45
N LEU A 58 -0.35 -2.14 23.53
CA LEU A 58 0.51 -2.80 24.50
C LEU A 58 1.35 -3.89 23.84
N LEU A 59 0.73 -4.78 23.06
CA LEU A 59 1.42 -5.86 22.34
C LEU A 59 2.48 -5.31 21.36
N SER A 60 2.21 -4.19 20.68
CA SER A 60 3.20 -3.50 19.85
C SER A 60 4.35 -2.93 20.69
N GLY A 61 4.05 -2.37 21.85
CA GLY A 61 5.06 -1.96 22.83
C GLY A 61 5.93 -3.12 23.32
N LEU A 62 5.36 -4.33 23.47
CA LEU A 62 6.13 -5.52 23.80
C LEU A 62 7.04 -5.95 22.65
N ALA A 63 6.59 -5.84 21.41
CA ALA A 63 7.43 -6.05 20.24
C ALA A 63 8.59 -5.04 20.19
N MET A 64 8.34 -3.77 20.54
CA MET A 64 9.39 -2.76 20.70
C MET A 64 10.40 -3.14 21.77
N LEU A 65 9.95 -3.54 22.96
CA LEU A 65 10.84 -3.97 24.05
C LEU A 65 11.75 -5.12 23.61
N ARG A 66 11.22 -6.11 22.90
CA ARG A 66 12.02 -7.20 22.31
C ARG A 66 13.02 -6.68 21.29
N HIS A 67 12.61 -5.74 20.42
CA HIS A 67 13.47 -5.15 19.41
C HIS A 67 14.68 -4.40 20.00
N VAL A 68 14.50 -3.70 21.12
CA VAL A 68 15.59 -2.98 21.82
C VAL A 68 16.35 -3.84 22.83
N GLY A 69 16.07 -5.15 22.89
CA GLY A 69 16.79 -6.10 23.74
C GLY A 69 16.25 -6.25 25.18
N LEU A 70 15.14 -5.59 25.51
CA LEU A 70 14.45 -5.68 26.81
C LEU A 70 13.48 -6.87 26.86
N THR A 71 13.96 -8.06 26.51
CA THR A 71 13.16 -9.29 26.38
C THR A 71 12.57 -9.77 27.69
N GLU A 72 13.27 -9.58 28.81
CA GLU A 72 12.78 -9.99 30.14
C GLU A 72 11.56 -9.15 30.53
N ASN A 73 11.67 -7.83 30.39
CA ASN A 73 10.59 -6.90 30.66
C ASN A 73 9.36 -7.19 29.78
N ALA A 74 9.58 -7.47 28.49
CA ALA A 74 8.51 -7.82 27.57
C ALA A 74 7.76 -9.09 28.02
N ALA A 75 8.48 -10.12 28.50
CA ALA A 75 7.88 -11.37 28.95
C ALA A 75 7.11 -11.20 30.27
N VAL A 76 7.61 -10.39 31.21
CA VAL A 76 6.90 -10.09 32.47
C VAL A 76 5.55 -9.40 32.19
N ILE A 77 5.56 -8.38 31.32
CA ILE A 77 4.34 -7.63 30.99
C ILE A 77 3.37 -8.50 30.18
N GLU A 78 3.86 -9.29 29.22
CA GLU A 78 3.01 -10.19 28.43
C GLU A 78 2.35 -11.26 29.30
N ASN A 79 3.09 -11.86 30.23
CA ASN A 79 2.52 -12.82 31.18
C ASN A 79 1.44 -12.20 32.07
N ALA A 80 1.63 -10.96 32.53
CA ALA A 80 0.63 -10.25 33.31
C ALA A 80 -0.64 -9.93 32.50
N LEU A 81 -0.50 -9.55 31.23
CA LEU A 81 -1.62 -9.38 30.30
C LEU A 81 -2.37 -10.70 30.12
N LEU A 82 -1.66 -11.78 29.77
CA LEU A 82 -2.27 -13.09 29.55
C LEU A 82 -2.96 -13.64 30.80
N TYR A 83 -2.35 -13.46 31.98
CA TYR A 83 -2.98 -13.85 33.26
C TYR A 83 -4.25 -13.03 33.53
N THR A 84 -4.24 -11.73 33.25
CA THR A 84 -5.43 -10.86 33.38
C THR A 84 -6.58 -11.34 32.49
N LEU A 85 -6.27 -11.68 31.24
CA LEU A 85 -7.24 -12.21 30.27
C LEU A 85 -7.77 -13.60 30.69
N GLU A 86 -6.90 -14.50 31.18
CA GLU A 86 -7.26 -15.85 31.63
C GLU A 86 -8.21 -15.82 32.84
N ASN A 87 -8.06 -14.82 33.72
CA ASN A 87 -8.99 -14.59 34.85
C ASN A 87 -10.30 -13.88 34.44
N GLY A 88 -10.46 -13.59 33.15
CA GLY A 88 -11.70 -13.06 32.59
C GLY A 88 -11.92 -11.58 32.81
N VAL A 89 -10.87 -10.79 33.04
CA VAL A 89 -10.95 -9.32 32.99
C VAL A 89 -10.90 -8.89 31.51
N HIS A 90 -11.85 -8.08 31.07
CA HIS A 90 -11.97 -7.68 29.67
C HIS A 90 -12.54 -6.27 29.50
N THR A 91 -12.23 -5.64 28.36
CA THR A 91 -12.86 -4.40 27.90
C THR A 91 -14.12 -4.70 27.08
N GLY A 92 -14.83 -3.65 26.64
CA GLY A 92 -16.17 -3.79 26.03
C GLY A 92 -16.21 -4.43 24.64
N ASP A 93 -15.09 -4.57 23.96
CA ASP A 93 -14.95 -5.12 22.60
C ASP A 93 -14.83 -6.66 22.57
N PHE A 94 -14.50 -7.31 23.69
CA PHE A 94 -14.36 -8.76 23.77
C PHE A 94 -14.85 -9.34 25.10
N GLY A 95 -14.80 -10.66 25.22
CA GLY A 95 -15.15 -11.37 26.45
C GLY A 95 -16.63 -11.72 26.57
N ASP A 96 -17.00 -12.21 27.75
CA ASP A 96 -18.36 -12.63 28.06
C ASP A 96 -19.22 -11.42 28.39
N LYS A 97 -20.21 -11.12 27.54
CA LYS A 97 -21.12 -9.96 27.73
C LYS A 97 -21.97 -10.05 29.01
N THR A 98 -22.04 -11.22 29.65
CA THR A 98 -22.72 -11.37 30.94
C THR A 98 -21.87 -10.90 32.12
N LYS A 99 -20.56 -10.76 31.92
CA LYS A 99 -19.64 -10.17 32.89
C LYS A 99 -19.48 -8.67 32.61
N PRO A 100 -19.46 -7.81 33.65
CA PRO A 100 -19.18 -6.40 33.46
C PRO A 100 -17.78 -6.18 32.88
N ALA A 101 -17.71 -5.50 31.73
CA ALA A 101 -16.44 -5.04 31.19
C ALA A 101 -15.86 -3.91 32.05
N VAL A 102 -14.53 -3.84 32.12
CA VAL A 102 -13.80 -2.76 32.78
C VAL A 102 -13.44 -1.65 31.79
N ASN A 103 -13.18 -0.45 32.32
CA ASN A 103 -12.72 0.69 31.52
C ASN A 103 -11.21 0.60 31.21
N THR A 104 -10.67 1.49 30.36
CA THR A 104 -9.26 1.44 29.92
C THR A 104 -8.28 1.52 31.09
N THR A 105 -8.52 2.43 32.05
CA THR A 105 -7.68 2.61 33.24
C THR A 105 -7.70 1.37 34.12
N GLU A 106 -8.89 0.86 34.44
CA GLU A 106 -9.08 -0.34 35.26
C GLU A 106 -8.44 -1.57 34.63
N PHE A 107 -8.52 -1.70 33.30
CA PHE A 107 -7.85 -2.78 32.57
C PHE A 107 -6.32 -2.68 32.70
N ALA A 108 -5.74 -1.48 32.54
CA ALA A 108 -4.32 -1.25 32.73
C ALA A 108 -3.87 -1.54 34.17
N ASP A 109 -4.63 -1.06 35.17
CA ASP A 109 -4.35 -1.29 36.59
C ASP A 109 -4.40 -2.78 36.94
N ALA A 110 -5.36 -3.52 36.39
CA ALA A 110 -5.46 -4.97 36.56
C ALA A 110 -4.22 -5.70 36.00
N ILE A 111 -3.74 -5.29 34.81
CA ILE A 111 -2.51 -5.84 34.23
C ILE A 111 -1.30 -5.53 35.13
N ILE A 112 -1.16 -4.29 35.60
CA ILE A 112 -0.04 -3.87 36.46
C ILE A 112 -0.05 -4.65 37.78
N ALA A 113 -1.21 -4.83 38.42
CA ALA A 113 -1.36 -5.60 39.65
C ALA A 113 -1.02 -7.09 39.50
N ASN A 114 -0.94 -7.59 38.27
CA ASN A 114 -0.62 -8.97 37.94
C ASN A 114 0.85 -9.17 37.48
N PHE A 115 1.71 -8.14 37.57
CA PHE A 115 3.13 -8.31 37.29
C PHE A 115 3.75 -9.40 38.18
N GLY A 116 4.54 -10.29 37.54
CA GLY A 116 5.14 -11.46 38.20
C GLY A 116 4.25 -12.70 38.26
N LYS A 117 2.96 -12.60 37.92
CA LYS A 117 2.09 -13.76 37.75
C LYS A 117 2.25 -14.38 36.36
N GLN A 118 1.85 -15.64 36.21
CA GLN A 118 1.94 -16.37 34.95
C GLN A 118 0.59 -17.03 34.62
N PRO A 119 0.13 -16.96 33.35
CA PRO A 119 -1.06 -17.68 32.91
C PRO A 119 -0.80 -19.20 32.93
N GLN A 120 -1.85 -19.99 33.07
CA GLN A 120 -1.78 -21.45 32.90
C GLN A 120 -1.56 -21.82 31.44
N VAL A 121 -2.15 -21.06 30.51
CA VAL A 121 -2.05 -21.29 29.08
C VAL A 121 -1.18 -20.23 28.40
N GLY A 122 -0.16 -20.69 27.66
CA GLY A 122 0.62 -19.81 26.79
C GLY A 122 1.60 -18.88 27.51
N ALA A 123 2.02 -19.23 28.73
CA ALA A 123 3.04 -18.50 29.48
C ALA A 123 4.30 -18.27 28.63
N LYS A 124 4.80 -17.04 28.67
CA LYS A 124 6.00 -16.63 27.93
C LYS A 124 7.24 -16.91 28.76
N PRO A 125 8.26 -17.57 28.20
CA PRO A 125 9.50 -17.80 28.90
C PRO A 125 10.18 -16.46 29.21
N ILE A 126 10.74 -16.34 30.41
CA ILE A 126 11.58 -15.21 30.77
C ILE A 126 12.95 -15.42 30.12
N ILE A 127 13.27 -14.57 29.14
CA ILE A 127 14.55 -14.58 28.42
C ILE A 127 15.34 -13.36 28.87
N ALA A 128 16.56 -13.59 29.36
CA ALA A 128 17.46 -12.54 29.81
C ALA A 128 17.63 -11.47 28.72
N ASN A 129 17.70 -10.20 29.14
CA ASN A 129 17.89 -9.08 28.23
C ASN A 129 19.14 -9.31 27.37
N MET A 130 18.99 -9.05 26.07
CA MET A 130 20.06 -9.11 25.10
C MET A 130 20.50 -7.70 24.75
N PRO A 131 21.75 -7.48 24.32
CA PRO A 131 22.11 -6.22 23.69
C PRO A 131 21.13 -5.97 22.54
N GLY A 132 20.45 -4.81 22.54
CA GLY A 132 19.65 -4.40 21.41
C GLY A 132 20.50 -4.44 20.14
N THR A 133 19.91 -4.84 19.01
CA THR A 133 20.61 -4.87 17.74
C THR A 133 21.23 -3.48 17.52
N PRO A 134 22.56 -3.33 17.51
CA PRO A 134 23.15 -2.02 17.26
C PRO A 134 22.67 -1.60 15.89
N ALA A 135 21.87 -0.52 15.82
CA ALA A 135 21.60 0.15 14.57
C ALA A 135 22.93 0.80 14.18
N PRO A 136 23.74 0.18 13.31
CA PRO A 136 24.91 0.86 12.84
C PRO A 136 24.39 1.99 11.92
N PHE A 137 25.28 2.88 11.50
CA PHE A 137 25.06 3.83 10.42
C PHE A 137 24.57 5.22 10.81
N LYS A 138 25.57 6.07 11.03
CA LYS A 138 25.53 7.42 10.50
C LYS A 138 25.68 7.32 8.98
N LEU A 139 24.57 7.40 8.24
CA LEU A 139 24.62 7.49 6.79
C LEU A 139 25.48 8.70 6.39
N VAL A 140 26.52 8.47 5.58
CA VAL A 140 27.38 9.54 5.05
C VAL A 140 26.86 10.03 3.69
N GLN A 141 26.10 9.19 2.99
CA GLN A 141 25.47 9.46 1.70
C GLN A 141 24.19 8.64 1.55
N ASN A 142 23.33 9.02 0.61
CA ASN A 142 22.15 8.25 0.25
C ASN A 142 22.53 6.91 -0.38
N SER A 143 21.86 5.83 0.01
CA SER A 143 21.92 4.56 -0.72
C SER A 143 21.18 4.72 -2.05
N MET A 144 21.84 4.35 -3.15
CA MET A 144 21.20 4.27 -4.46
C MET A 144 20.87 2.81 -4.75
N MET A 145 19.58 2.50 -4.83
CA MET A 145 19.13 1.20 -5.32
C MET A 145 19.07 1.26 -6.84
N VAL A 146 19.93 0.49 -7.50
CA VAL A 146 19.99 0.39 -8.96
C VAL A 146 19.62 -1.03 -9.36
N SER A 147 18.52 -1.18 -10.08
CA SER A 147 18.20 -2.45 -10.75
C SER A 147 19.19 -2.66 -11.89
N LYS A 148 19.65 -3.91 -12.07
CA LYS A 148 20.54 -4.24 -13.18
C LYS A 148 19.74 -4.26 -14.49
N GLU A 149 20.04 -3.35 -15.40
CA GLU A 149 19.56 -3.42 -16.78
C GLU A 149 20.19 -4.64 -17.46
N THR A 150 19.34 -5.61 -17.85
CA THR A 150 19.80 -6.85 -18.50
C THR A 150 19.60 -6.83 -20.02
N GLU A 151 18.78 -5.92 -20.52
CA GLU A 151 18.38 -5.83 -21.92
C GLU A 151 18.36 -4.35 -22.35
N ALA A 152 18.49 -4.08 -23.64
CA ALA A 152 18.44 -2.71 -24.16
C ALA A 152 17.03 -2.13 -24.02
N GLU A 153 16.94 -0.91 -23.51
CA GLU A 153 15.69 -0.14 -23.44
C GLU A 153 15.52 0.74 -24.68
N MET A 154 14.31 0.73 -25.26
CA MET A 154 13.96 1.55 -26.41
C MET A 154 12.58 2.16 -26.23
N ILE A 155 12.45 3.47 -26.44
CA ILE A 155 11.15 4.13 -26.52
C ILE A 155 10.55 3.82 -27.90
N VAL A 156 9.36 3.22 -27.93
CA VAL A 156 8.64 2.86 -29.15
C VAL A 156 7.26 3.52 -29.24
N GLY A 157 6.92 4.40 -28.30
CA GLY A 157 5.65 5.11 -28.34
C GLY A 157 5.37 5.92 -27.09
N VAL A 158 4.14 6.41 -27.01
CA VAL A 158 3.63 7.19 -25.88
C VAL A 158 2.11 7.05 -25.78
N ASP A 159 1.62 6.86 -24.57
CA ASP A 159 0.21 7.06 -24.23
C ASP A 159 0.02 8.50 -23.80
N MET A 160 -0.90 9.23 -24.45
CA MET A 160 -1.29 10.58 -24.05
C MET A 160 -2.67 10.53 -23.39
N PHE A 161 -2.77 10.99 -22.14
CA PHE A 161 -4.03 11.08 -21.43
C PHE A 161 -4.65 12.45 -21.65
N ILE A 162 -5.74 12.48 -22.43
CA ILE A 162 -6.39 13.71 -22.88
C ILE A 162 -7.76 13.90 -22.24
N GLU A 163 -8.14 15.17 -22.06
CA GLU A 163 -9.49 15.57 -21.67
C GLU A 163 -10.29 16.01 -22.91
N SER A 164 -11.43 15.37 -23.16
CA SER A 164 -12.37 15.74 -24.23
C SER A 164 -13.77 15.20 -23.96
N SER A 165 -14.80 15.97 -24.30
CA SER A 165 -16.20 15.52 -24.29
C SER A 165 -16.66 14.98 -25.66
N GLU A 166 -15.75 14.88 -26.63
CA GLU A 166 -16.05 14.36 -27.96
C GLU A 166 -16.10 12.83 -27.99
N GLN A 167 -16.70 12.29 -29.05
CA GLN A 167 -16.79 10.84 -29.28
C GLN A 167 -15.46 10.27 -29.80
N PRO A 168 -15.17 8.98 -29.56
CA PRO A 168 -13.89 8.34 -29.91
C PRO A 168 -13.46 8.54 -31.36
N GLU A 169 -14.38 8.42 -32.33
CA GLU A 169 -14.06 8.60 -33.74
C GLU A 169 -13.59 10.04 -34.07
N VAL A 170 -14.22 11.04 -33.45
CA VAL A 170 -13.84 12.44 -33.63
C VAL A 170 -12.46 12.70 -33.04
N ILE A 171 -12.19 12.11 -31.87
CA ILE A 171 -10.88 12.19 -31.21
C ILE A 171 -9.81 11.52 -32.08
N ALA A 172 -10.09 10.33 -32.62
CA ALA A 172 -9.18 9.59 -33.49
C ALA A 172 -8.81 10.40 -34.73
N HIS A 173 -9.80 10.98 -35.41
CA HIS A 173 -9.55 11.82 -36.59
C HIS A 173 -8.70 13.06 -36.28
N LYS A 174 -8.78 13.63 -35.09
CA LYS A 174 -7.88 14.72 -34.67
C LYS A 174 -6.49 14.17 -34.38
N CYS A 175 -6.39 13.12 -33.56
CA CYS A 175 -5.14 12.48 -33.17
C CYS A 175 -4.30 12.02 -34.37
N GLN A 176 -4.93 11.42 -35.38
CA GLN A 176 -4.26 10.96 -36.60
C GLN A 176 -3.56 12.11 -37.36
N ARG A 177 -4.05 13.35 -37.27
CA ARG A 177 -3.40 14.52 -37.92
C ARG A 177 -2.12 14.94 -37.21
N HIS A 178 -1.94 14.55 -35.95
CA HIS A 178 -0.75 14.90 -35.15
C HIS A 178 0.37 13.84 -35.23
N GLY A 179 0.07 12.61 -35.69
CA GLY A 179 1.07 11.52 -35.73
C GLY A 179 2.25 11.79 -36.67
N GLY A 180 2.04 12.63 -37.69
CA GLY A 180 3.09 13.06 -38.61
C GLY A 180 3.78 11.89 -39.32
N VAL A 181 5.11 11.88 -39.32
CA VAL A 181 5.94 10.86 -39.98
C VAL A 181 6.62 9.91 -38.98
N LYS A 182 6.28 10.02 -37.69
CA LYS A 182 6.94 9.26 -36.62
C LYS A 182 5.99 8.36 -35.84
N PHE A 183 4.70 8.71 -35.80
CA PHE A 183 3.74 8.02 -34.94
C PHE A 183 2.49 7.57 -35.69
N ASN A 184 2.03 6.36 -35.35
CA ASN A 184 0.72 5.86 -35.69
C ASN A 184 -0.18 5.89 -34.46
N LEU A 185 -1.42 6.38 -34.59
CA LEU A 185 -2.44 6.15 -33.57
C LEU A 185 -2.87 4.69 -33.63
N ILE A 186 -2.64 3.95 -32.54
CA ILE A 186 -2.90 2.51 -32.47
C ILE A 186 -4.23 2.22 -31.78
N ASN A 187 -4.56 2.96 -30.73
CA ASN A 187 -5.72 2.69 -29.88
C ASN A 187 -6.20 4.00 -29.20
N ILE A 188 -7.52 4.11 -28.98
CA ILE A 188 -8.07 5.01 -27.96
C ILE A 188 -8.82 4.16 -26.95
N SER A 189 -8.47 4.32 -25.66
CA SER A 189 -9.16 3.67 -24.57
C SER A 189 -9.82 4.66 -23.61
N ASN A 190 -10.90 4.23 -22.97
CA ASN A 190 -11.61 4.96 -21.93
C ASN A 190 -11.72 4.06 -20.69
N ARG A 191 -11.14 4.50 -19.55
CA ARG A 191 -11.03 3.69 -18.33
C ARG A 191 -10.40 2.30 -18.54
N GLY A 192 -9.46 2.20 -19.49
CA GLY A 192 -8.76 0.95 -19.83
C GLY A 192 -9.46 0.06 -20.87
N THR A 193 -10.67 0.41 -21.31
CA THR A 193 -11.39 -0.33 -22.35
C THR A 193 -11.19 0.32 -23.71
N GLN A 194 -10.86 -0.46 -24.74
CA GLN A 194 -10.75 0.03 -26.10
C GLN A 194 -12.10 0.59 -26.60
N VAL A 195 -12.07 1.79 -27.17
CA VAL A 195 -13.24 2.48 -27.75
C VAL A 195 -13.01 2.92 -29.21
N TRP A 196 -11.77 2.81 -29.69
CA TRP A 196 -11.37 2.96 -31.09
C TRP A 196 -10.13 2.08 -31.34
N PRO A 197 -9.96 1.42 -32.50
CA PRO A 197 -10.77 1.52 -33.73
C PRO A 197 -12.08 0.74 -33.68
N THR A 198 -12.19 -0.19 -32.75
CA THR A 198 -13.42 -0.91 -32.45
C THR A 198 -13.81 -0.65 -31.00
N GLY A 199 -15.10 -0.69 -30.69
CA GLY A 199 -15.59 -0.47 -29.35
C GLY A 199 -17.08 -0.78 -29.27
N SER A 200 -17.53 -1.27 -28.12
CA SER A 200 -18.96 -1.46 -27.88
C SER A 200 -19.63 -0.10 -27.68
N VAL A 201 -20.69 0.18 -28.42
CA VAL A 201 -21.54 1.39 -28.24
C VAL A 201 -22.21 1.45 -26.86
N TYR A 202 -22.20 0.34 -26.12
CA TYR A 202 -22.71 0.26 -24.74
C TYR A 202 -21.65 0.62 -23.69
N THR A 203 -20.42 0.95 -24.08
CA THR A 203 -19.38 1.39 -23.16
C THR A 203 -19.68 2.81 -22.69
N ASN A 204 -20.00 2.98 -21.40
CA ASN A 204 -20.14 4.31 -20.82
C ASN A 204 -18.78 5.03 -20.80
N LEU A 205 -18.74 6.22 -21.39
CA LEU A 205 -17.52 7.02 -21.53
C LEU A 205 -17.43 8.10 -20.45
N VAL A 206 -16.22 8.37 -19.97
CA VAL A 206 -15.87 9.60 -19.24
C VAL A 206 -15.11 10.55 -20.16
N ASN A 207 -14.99 11.83 -19.80
CA ASN A 207 -14.29 12.84 -20.60
C ASN A 207 -12.75 12.74 -20.55
N GLN A 208 -12.20 11.60 -20.13
CA GLN A 208 -10.76 11.32 -20.10
C GLN A 208 -10.47 10.07 -20.93
N TYR A 209 -9.56 10.21 -21.89
CA TYR A 209 -9.16 9.14 -22.79
C TYR A 209 -7.64 8.94 -22.72
N ASN A 210 -7.20 7.70 -22.90
CA ASN A 210 -5.83 7.41 -23.27
C ASN A 210 -5.79 7.22 -24.79
N VAL A 211 -4.98 8.02 -25.48
CA VAL A 211 -4.71 7.86 -26.91
C VAL A 211 -3.28 7.33 -27.06
N ARG A 212 -3.16 6.13 -27.63
CA ARG A 212 -1.90 5.41 -27.76
C ARG A 212 -1.28 5.65 -29.12
N PHE A 213 -0.06 6.20 -29.11
CA PHE A 213 0.76 6.34 -30.29
C PHE A 213 1.97 5.40 -30.23
N GLU A 214 2.20 4.61 -31.27
CA GLU A 214 3.43 3.82 -31.44
C GLU A 214 4.24 4.34 -32.63
N SER A 215 5.55 4.16 -32.59
CA SER A 215 6.48 4.51 -33.65
C SER A 215 6.12 3.79 -34.94
N ILE A 216 6.24 4.48 -36.09
CA ILE A 216 6.12 3.83 -37.40
C ILE A 216 7.22 2.76 -37.52
N ASP A 217 6.82 1.56 -37.95
CA ASP A 217 7.67 0.37 -38.15
C ASP A 217 8.50 -0.07 -36.93
N GLY A 218 8.11 0.34 -35.72
CA GLY A 218 8.84 -0.01 -34.49
C GLY A 218 10.17 0.73 -34.33
N SER A 219 10.34 1.87 -35.03
CA SER A 219 11.55 2.67 -34.96
C SER A 219 11.78 3.30 -33.57
N ALA A 220 13.03 3.31 -33.13
CA ALA A 220 13.40 3.93 -31.86
C ALA A 220 13.08 5.42 -31.85
N LEU A 221 12.38 5.87 -30.82
CA LEU A 221 12.06 7.26 -30.55
C LEU A 221 12.98 7.83 -29.47
N ASN A 222 13.08 9.15 -29.42
CA ASN A 222 13.67 9.86 -28.30
C ASN A 222 12.62 10.77 -27.63
N GLN A 223 12.96 11.34 -26.48
CA GLN A 223 12.03 12.21 -25.74
C GLN A 223 11.64 13.48 -26.49
N GLN A 224 12.51 14.02 -27.37
CA GLN A 224 12.16 15.20 -28.18
C GLN A 224 11.04 14.88 -29.18
N ASP A 225 11.02 13.67 -29.72
CA ASP A 225 9.95 13.22 -30.62
C ASP A 225 8.60 13.17 -29.89
N VAL A 226 8.60 12.65 -28.66
CA VAL A 226 7.42 12.59 -27.79
C VAL A 226 6.94 13.99 -27.40
N ILE A 227 7.86 14.89 -27.03
CA ILE A 227 7.53 16.29 -26.72
C ILE A 227 6.97 17.00 -27.96
N GLY A 228 7.50 16.73 -29.15
CA GLY A 228 6.97 17.27 -30.40
C GLY A 228 5.50 16.87 -30.64
N LEU A 229 5.18 15.59 -30.41
CA LEU A 229 3.79 15.11 -30.45
C LEU A 229 2.93 15.78 -29.38
N TYR A 230 3.42 15.91 -28.14
CA TYR A 230 2.72 16.60 -27.05
C TYR A 230 2.35 18.03 -27.45
N VAL A 231 3.33 18.81 -27.94
CA VAL A 231 3.10 20.20 -28.37
C VAL A 231 2.01 20.26 -29.45
N SER A 232 2.09 19.39 -30.45
CA SER A 232 1.12 19.34 -31.54
C SER A 232 -0.29 18.99 -31.02
N LEU A 233 -0.41 17.93 -30.23
CA LEU A 233 -1.68 17.42 -29.70
C LEU A 233 -2.32 18.39 -28.69
N SER A 234 -1.49 19.14 -27.94
CA SER A 234 -1.95 20.17 -26.99
C SER A 234 -2.72 21.33 -27.63
N GLY A 235 -2.60 21.50 -28.95
CA GLY A 235 -3.40 22.46 -29.71
C GLY A 235 -4.89 22.08 -29.81
N ASN A 236 -5.21 20.79 -29.63
CA ASN A 236 -6.58 20.28 -29.72
C ASN A 236 -7.12 19.73 -28.40
N PHE A 237 -6.25 19.29 -27.49
CA PHE A 237 -6.66 18.64 -26.25
C PHE A 237 -5.83 19.15 -25.07
N LYS A 238 -6.45 19.21 -23.90
CA LYS A 238 -5.72 19.31 -22.64
C LYS A 238 -5.14 17.94 -22.31
N ILE A 239 -3.82 17.85 -22.21
CA ILE A 239 -3.11 16.61 -21.85
C ILE A 239 -2.84 16.64 -20.35
N CYS A 240 -3.34 15.66 -19.61
CA CYS A 240 -3.22 15.58 -18.16
C CYS A 240 -1.97 14.82 -17.72
N SER A 241 -1.58 13.80 -18.48
CA SER A 241 -0.37 13.01 -18.27
C SER A 241 0.05 12.32 -19.57
N LEU A 242 1.28 11.81 -19.59
CA LEU A 242 1.78 10.96 -20.65
C LEU A 242 2.60 9.83 -20.04
N GLU A 243 2.63 8.69 -20.71
CA GLU A 243 3.42 7.52 -20.30
C GLU A 243 4.22 7.00 -21.50
N LEU A 244 5.52 6.82 -21.35
CA LEU A 244 6.37 6.28 -22.42
C LEU A 244 6.08 4.80 -22.62
N LEU A 245 6.01 4.37 -23.89
CA LEU A 245 5.91 2.96 -24.23
C LEU A 245 7.31 2.45 -24.54
N ASN A 246 7.86 1.67 -23.61
CA ASN A 246 9.20 1.12 -23.74
C ASN A 246 9.15 -0.35 -24.17
N MET A 247 10.17 -0.74 -24.93
CA MET A 247 10.59 -2.12 -25.13
C MET A 247 11.81 -2.38 -24.27
N TRP A 248 11.85 -3.53 -23.61
CA TRP A 248 13.05 -4.10 -23.01
C TRP A 248 13.41 -5.34 -23.81
N GLY A 249 14.50 -5.26 -24.57
CA GLY A 249 14.83 -6.26 -25.57
C GLY A 249 13.70 -6.40 -26.60
N ASP A 250 13.10 -7.58 -26.69
CA ASP A 250 11.98 -7.91 -27.57
C ASP A 250 10.61 -7.87 -26.87
N LYS A 251 10.55 -7.41 -25.62
CA LYS A 251 9.33 -7.40 -24.80
C LYS A 251 8.77 -6.00 -24.60
N LYS A 252 7.45 -5.87 -24.76
CA LYS A 252 6.70 -4.66 -24.39
C LYS A 252 6.70 -4.50 -22.87
N ALA A 253 7.17 -3.35 -22.37
CA ALA A 253 7.11 -2.98 -20.96
C ALA A 253 5.78 -2.28 -20.60
N TYR A 254 4.71 -2.56 -21.34
CA TYR A 254 3.40 -1.94 -21.20
C TYR A 254 2.30 -2.95 -21.57
N SER A 255 1.11 -2.78 -20.99
CA SER A 255 -0.05 -3.62 -21.29
C SER A 255 -0.88 -3.07 -22.45
N LEU A 256 -1.67 -3.95 -23.07
CA LEU A 256 -2.72 -3.55 -24.01
C LEU A 256 -3.99 -3.14 -23.26
N ALA A 257 -4.86 -2.38 -23.93
CA ALA A 257 -6.19 -2.09 -23.38
C ALA A 257 -7.06 -3.35 -23.39
N GLN A 258 -8.11 -3.37 -22.56
CA GLN A 258 -9.09 -4.44 -22.61
C GLN A 258 -9.83 -4.41 -23.97
N GLY A 259 -9.81 -5.53 -24.69
CA GLY A 259 -10.44 -5.67 -26.01
C GLY A 259 -9.54 -5.35 -27.21
N GLN A 260 -8.25 -5.08 -26.96
CA GLN A 260 -7.20 -4.94 -27.97
C GLN A 260 -6.55 -6.29 -28.30
#